data_AF-A0A0F9EAP1-F1
#
_entry.id   AF-A0A0F9EAP1-F1
#
_cell.length_a   1.000
_cell.length_b   1.000
_cell.length_c   1.000
_cell.angle_alpha   90.00
_cell.angle_beta   90.00
_cell.angle_gamma   90.00
#
_symmetry.space_group_name_H-M   'P 1'
#
loop_
_entity.id
_entity.type
_entity.pdbx_description
1 polymer ?
#
loop_
_entity_poly.entity_id
_entity_poly.type
_entity_poly.pdbx_seq_one_letter_code
_entity_poly.pdbx_strand_id
1 'polypeptide(L)'
;AAIANGAIDAATFAAGAIDATAIATDAIDADAIAADAVTELRSLFSGTADAGGSSTTIVDAVLTELDDIWTGAWVLITSGTSAQQCRLITDFVAAADTLTFAPAVSSAIGAGVTYEILPNAGVDIQSWLGTLAAMAAPNALVGGAVDADVSALQASVITAASIATAAISAAKFAANALDAAALATDAVQEIVDGVLDEAIAGHVGAGSVGNLVERLDLLATGGAGGLTDARAVLLSNLDAAISTIATPAQVNTEVLDVMNVDTITLPAAVAPPLAPTHREAISHLYKAYRNRKTQTATQWSLMADDESTVQQKATVSDDTTTAIKQEIVAGP
;
A
#
# COMPACT_ATOMS: atom_id res chain seq x y z
N ALA A 1 83.76 -63.92 24.38
CA ALA A 1 84.82 -62.92 24.21
C ALA A 1 84.14 -61.56 24.22
N ALA A 2 84.56 -60.64 25.08
CA ALA A 2 84.02 -59.28 25.05
C ALA A 2 84.54 -58.60 23.78
N ILE A 3 83.65 -58.02 22.99
CA ILE A 3 84.06 -57.14 21.90
C ILE A 3 84.70 -55.91 22.56
N ALA A 4 85.91 -55.55 22.14
CA ALA A 4 86.61 -54.40 22.69
C ALA A 4 85.83 -53.11 22.38
N ASN A 5 85.85 -52.15 23.30
CA ASN A 5 85.20 -50.86 23.08
C ASN A 5 85.78 -50.18 21.83
N GLY A 6 84.92 -49.75 20.91
CA GLY A 6 85.31 -49.16 19.62
C GLY A 6 85.74 -50.16 18.53
N ALA A 7 85.64 -51.47 18.77
CA ALA A 7 85.91 -52.48 17.72
C ALA A 7 84.80 -52.56 16.66
N ILE A 8 83.65 -51.91 16.90
CA ILE A 8 82.61 -51.68 15.91
C ILE A 8 82.81 -50.25 15.39
N ASP A 9 83.48 -50.13 14.25
CA ASP A 9 83.68 -48.85 13.55
C ASP A 9 82.87 -48.81 12.24
N ALA A 10 82.87 -47.67 11.55
CA ALA A 10 82.14 -47.51 10.29
C ALA A 10 82.57 -48.49 9.18
N ALA A 11 83.76 -49.11 9.29
CA ALA A 11 84.25 -50.09 8.33
C ALA A 11 83.80 -51.53 8.65
N THR A 12 83.35 -51.80 9.88
CA THR A 12 82.85 -53.13 10.27
C THR A 12 81.47 -53.49 9.72
N PHE A 13 80.66 -52.51 9.32
CA PHE A 13 79.38 -52.77 8.64
C PHE A 13 79.54 -52.68 7.12
N ALA A 14 79.44 -53.83 6.44
CA ALA A 14 79.33 -53.83 4.99
C ALA A 14 78.05 -53.10 4.55
N ALA A 15 78.04 -52.53 3.34
CA ALA A 15 76.82 -51.90 2.80
C ALA A 15 75.64 -52.89 2.84
N GLY A 16 74.53 -52.50 3.48
CA GLY A 16 73.36 -53.35 3.68
C GLY A 16 73.42 -54.28 4.91
N ALA A 17 74.46 -54.23 5.73
CA ALA A 17 74.53 -55.04 6.96
C ALA A 17 73.48 -54.65 8.02
N ILE A 18 73.03 -53.39 8.00
CA ILE A 18 71.91 -52.88 8.82
C ILE A 18 70.80 -52.45 7.86
N ASP A 19 70.04 -53.41 7.36
CA ASP A 19 68.82 -53.16 6.58
C ASP A 19 67.57 -53.29 7.46
N ALA A 20 66.40 -52.97 6.90
CA ALA A 20 65.13 -53.04 7.64
C ALA A 20 64.80 -54.46 8.14
N THR A 21 65.38 -55.51 7.53
CA THR A 21 65.25 -56.90 7.96
C THR A 21 66.20 -57.29 9.09
N ALA A 22 67.35 -56.62 9.20
CA ALA A 22 68.32 -56.79 10.28
C ALA A 22 67.88 -56.11 11.58
N ILE A 23 66.99 -55.12 11.52
CA ILE A 23 66.35 -54.50 12.67
C ILE A 23 65.08 -55.30 13.00
N ALA A 24 65.15 -56.19 13.99
CA ALA A 24 63.97 -56.94 14.43
C ALA A 24 62.88 -56.00 15.00
N THR A 25 61.62 -56.41 14.93
CA THR A 25 60.52 -55.72 15.62
C THR A 25 60.87 -55.50 17.09
N ASP A 26 60.63 -54.29 17.60
CA ASP A 26 60.94 -53.86 18.97
C ASP A 26 62.43 -53.86 19.35
N ALA A 27 63.36 -54.05 18.40
CA ALA A 27 64.80 -53.97 18.68
C ALA A 27 65.27 -52.55 19.04
N ILE A 28 64.51 -51.54 18.65
CA ILE A 28 64.68 -50.14 19.04
C ILE A 28 63.46 -49.75 19.88
N ASP A 29 63.57 -49.85 21.20
CA ASP A 29 62.53 -49.43 22.13
C ASP A 29 62.71 -47.95 22.54
N ALA A 30 61.77 -47.42 23.32
CA ALA A 30 61.79 -46.03 23.75
C ALA A 30 63.01 -45.66 24.63
N ASP A 31 63.62 -46.64 25.30
CA ASP A 31 64.83 -46.43 26.12
C ASP A 31 66.09 -46.36 25.24
N ALA A 32 66.08 -47.07 24.10
CA ALA A 32 67.13 -47.04 23.09
C ALA A 32 67.11 -45.78 22.20
N ILE A 33 65.99 -45.05 22.15
CA ILE A 33 65.90 -43.76 21.44
C ILE A 33 66.27 -42.65 22.41
N ALA A 34 67.38 -41.95 22.15
CA ALA A 34 67.79 -40.81 22.95
C ALA A 34 66.77 -39.65 22.85
N ALA A 35 66.56 -38.93 23.95
CA ALA A 35 65.53 -37.89 24.05
C ALA A 35 65.75 -36.74 23.05
N ASP A 36 67.01 -36.43 22.73
CA ASP A 36 67.41 -35.46 21.71
C ASP A 36 66.93 -35.86 20.30
N ALA A 37 67.04 -37.14 19.93
CA ALA A 37 66.55 -37.65 18.65
C ALA A 37 65.02 -37.52 18.51
N VAL A 38 64.27 -37.63 19.62
CA VAL A 38 62.81 -37.41 19.61
C VAL A 38 62.48 -35.93 19.44
N THR A 39 63.24 -35.04 20.06
CA THR A 39 63.08 -33.57 19.93
C THR A 39 63.41 -33.11 18.52
N GLU A 40 64.53 -33.54 17.93
CA GLU A 40 64.91 -33.18 16.55
C GLU A 40 63.90 -33.68 15.49
N LEU A 41 63.22 -34.80 15.75
CA LEU A 41 62.17 -35.33 14.85
C LEU A 41 60.87 -34.50 14.89
N ARG A 42 60.58 -33.83 16.01
CA ARG A 42 59.29 -33.14 16.25
C ARG A 42 59.38 -31.62 16.09
N SER A 43 60.54 -31.07 16.36
CA SER A 43 60.82 -29.64 16.37
C SER A 43 61.23 -29.11 14.99
N LEU A 44 60.80 -27.89 14.66
CA LEU A 44 61.47 -27.10 13.63
C LEU A 44 62.79 -26.48 14.16
N PHE A 45 62.83 -26.15 15.44
CA PHE A 45 63.97 -25.55 16.12
C PHE A 45 63.88 -25.75 17.64
N SER A 46 64.97 -26.17 18.28
CA SER A 46 65.06 -26.17 19.74
C SER A 46 66.15 -25.20 20.21
N GLY A 47 65.86 -24.48 21.29
CA GLY A 47 66.71 -23.39 21.77
C GLY A 47 66.73 -23.27 23.28
N THR A 48 67.62 -22.41 23.77
CA THR A 48 67.72 -22.05 25.19
C THR A 48 67.77 -20.53 25.28
N ALA A 49 66.76 -19.94 25.91
CA ALA A 49 66.71 -18.49 26.11
C ALA A 49 68.00 -18.01 26.77
N ASP A 50 68.69 -17.04 26.18
CA ASP A 50 70.00 -16.58 26.65
C ASP A 50 69.90 -15.30 27.50
N ALA A 51 68.78 -14.60 27.40
CA ALA A 51 68.43 -13.43 28.18
C ALA A 51 67.06 -13.57 28.84
N GLY A 52 66.77 -12.70 29.80
CA GLY A 52 65.46 -12.63 30.44
C GLY A 52 64.42 -12.06 29.47
N GLY A 53 63.51 -12.90 29.03
CA GLY A 53 62.29 -12.50 28.34
C GLY A 53 61.18 -12.08 29.32
N SER A 54 59.96 -12.09 28.82
CA SER A 54 58.74 -11.76 29.58
C SER A 54 57.81 -12.97 29.67
N SER A 55 56.58 -12.78 30.17
CA SER A 55 55.52 -13.78 30.07
C SER A 55 54.98 -13.96 28.66
N THR A 56 55.40 -13.15 27.68
CA THR A 56 54.96 -13.19 26.27
C THR A 56 56.12 -13.23 25.30
N THR A 57 57.37 -13.26 25.77
CA THR A 57 58.54 -13.20 24.91
C THR A 57 59.64 -14.16 25.35
N ILE A 58 60.36 -14.70 24.37
CA ILE A 58 61.63 -15.39 24.54
C ILE A 58 62.68 -14.56 23.78
N VAL A 59 63.84 -14.38 24.40
CA VAL A 59 65.00 -13.76 23.77
C VAL A 59 66.09 -14.83 23.70
N ASP A 60 66.59 -15.07 22.50
CA ASP A 60 67.62 -16.08 22.23
C ASP A 60 68.45 -15.66 21.01
N ALA A 61 69.69 -15.18 21.24
CA ALA A 61 70.57 -14.70 20.16
C ALA A 61 71.00 -15.78 19.15
N VAL A 62 70.65 -17.06 19.38
CA VAL A 62 70.85 -18.13 18.40
C VAL A 62 69.81 -18.07 17.28
N LEU A 63 68.63 -17.49 17.53
CA LEU A 63 67.58 -17.27 16.53
C LEU A 63 68.00 -16.15 15.56
N THR A 64 68.64 -16.53 14.47
CA THR A 64 69.26 -15.58 13.50
C THR A 64 68.55 -15.58 12.14
N GLU A 65 67.38 -16.17 12.06
CA GLU A 65 66.60 -16.24 10.83
C GLU A 65 65.98 -14.87 10.43
N LEU A 66 65.29 -14.83 9.30
CA LEU A 66 64.64 -13.62 8.82
C LEU A 66 63.47 -13.21 9.73
N ASP A 67 63.15 -11.91 9.71
CA ASP A 67 61.98 -11.33 10.39
C ASP A 67 60.70 -12.08 10.02
N ASP A 68 59.78 -12.24 10.98
CA ASP A 68 58.47 -12.91 10.83
C ASP A 68 58.48 -14.41 10.44
N ILE A 69 59.65 -15.04 10.25
CA ILE A 69 59.74 -16.41 9.74
C ILE A 69 59.04 -17.45 10.65
N TRP A 70 58.98 -17.18 11.95
CA TRP A 70 58.38 -18.04 12.97
C TRP A 70 56.92 -17.70 13.28
N THR A 71 56.38 -16.63 12.67
CA THR A 71 55.00 -16.19 12.91
C THR A 71 53.99 -17.25 12.46
N GLY A 72 53.07 -17.64 13.36
CA GLY A 72 52.10 -18.72 13.15
C GLY A 72 52.59 -20.12 13.55
N ALA A 73 53.88 -20.30 13.85
CA ALA A 73 54.36 -21.54 14.48
C ALA A 73 53.96 -21.58 15.97
N TRP A 74 54.07 -22.76 16.58
CA TRP A 74 53.79 -22.92 18.01
C TRP A 74 55.10 -22.99 18.78
N VAL A 75 55.18 -22.39 19.96
CA VAL A 75 56.31 -22.52 20.88
C VAL A 75 55.90 -23.33 22.10
N LEU A 76 56.61 -24.42 22.38
CA LEU A 76 56.49 -25.22 23.59
C LEU A 76 57.64 -24.90 24.54
N ILE A 77 57.33 -24.48 25.75
CA ILE A 77 58.34 -24.29 26.80
C ILE A 77 58.66 -25.65 27.42
N THR A 78 59.92 -26.09 27.34
CA THR A 78 60.32 -27.45 27.76
C THR A 78 60.95 -27.52 29.15
N SER A 79 61.28 -26.37 29.78
CA SER A 79 61.80 -26.32 31.15
C SER A 79 61.38 -25.05 31.91
N GLY A 80 61.84 -24.89 33.15
CA GLY A 80 61.49 -23.76 34.01
C GLY A 80 60.08 -23.86 34.61
N THR A 81 59.58 -22.73 35.13
CA THR A 81 58.26 -22.65 35.81
C THR A 81 57.07 -22.69 34.87
N SER A 82 57.28 -22.31 33.60
CA SER A 82 56.26 -22.33 32.54
C SER A 82 56.35 -23.60 31.67
N ALA A 83 57.07 -24.64 32.10
CA ALA A 83 57.24 -25.88 31.35
C ALA A 83 55.88 -26.51 30.94
N GLN A 84 55.89 -27.17 29.78
CA GLN A 84 54.74 -27.80 29.12
C GLN A 84 53.65 -26.85 28.62
N GLN A 85 53.90 -25.54 28.65
CA GLN A 85 52.99 -24.56 28.05
C GLN A 85 53.33 -24.36 26.59
N CYS A 86 52.32 -24.54 25.73
CA CYS A 86 52.40 -24.28 24.30
C CYS A 86 51.66 -22.98 23.97
N ARG A 87 52.23 -22.13 23.10
CA ARG A 87 51.67 -20.83 22.68
C ARG A 87 51.82 -20.61 21.19
N LEU A 88 50.95 -19.80 20.61
CA LEU A 88 51.05 -19.38 19.22
C LEU A 88 52.06 -18.22 19.14
N ILE A 89 53.06 -18.36 18.27
CA ILE A 89 54.00 -17.27 17.97
C ILE A 89 53.28 -16.25 17.10
N THR A 90 53.21 -15.02 17.57
CA THR A 90 52.52 -13.91 16.91
C THR A 90 53.45 -12.99 16.14
N ASP A 91 54.73 -12.98 16.47
CA ASP A 91 55.75 -12.12 15.86
C ASP A 91 57.16 -12.65 16.16
N PHE A 92 58.11 -12.42 15.26
CA PHE A 92 59.54 -12.65 15.48
C PHE A 92 60.34 -11.47 14.95
N VAL A 93 61.07 -10.80 15.84
CA VAL A 93 61.90 -9.65 15.52
C VAL A 93 63.36 -10.08 15.37
N ALA A 94 63.86 -10.18 14.14
CA ALA A 94 65.20 -10.67 13.83
C ALA A 94 66.34 -9.76 14.31
N ALA A 95 66.08 -8.45 14.51
CA ALA A 95 67.09 -7.52 15.01
C ALA A 95 67.30 -7.59 16.54
N ALA A 96 66.35 -8.21 17.24
CA ALA A 96 66.34 -8.34 18.70
C ALA A 96 66.34 -9.81 19.15
N ASP A 97 66.42 -10.75 18.21
CA ASP A 97 66.38 -12.20 18.42
C ASP A 97 65.23 -12.61 19.37
N THR A 98 64.07 -11.96 19.19
CA THR A 98 62.95 -12.03 20.13
C THR A 98 61.72 -12.64 19.49
N LEU A 99 61.28 -13.78 20.03
CA LEU A 99 59.98 -14.39 19.73
C LEU A 99 58.91 -13.77 20.62
N THR A 100 57.81 -13.34 20.03
CA THR A 100 56.61 -12.91 20.75
C THR A 100 55.49 -13.91 20.53
N PHE A 101 54.81 -14.28 21.61
CA PHE A 101 53.73 -15.25 21.56
C PHE A 101 52.54 -14.84 22.43
N ALA A 102 51.38 -15.39 22.09
CA ALA A 102 50.16 -15.25 22.85
C ALA A 102 49.45 -16.61 22.97
N PRO A 103 48.67 -16.85 24.05
CA PRO A 103 48.61 -16.12 25.31
C PRO A 103 49.93 -15.94 26.08
N ALA A 104 49.92 -15.10 27.13
CA ALA A 104 50.98 -15.10 28.12
C ALA A 104 51.13 -16.48 28.81
N VAL A 105 52.37 -16.86 29.13
CA VAL A 105 52.69 -18.00 29.99
C VAL A 105 52.55 -17.63 31.47
N SER A 106 52.45 -18.62 32.35
CA SER A 106 52.17 -18.40 33.78
C SER A 106 53.27 -17.67 34.56
N SER A 107 54.47 -17.56 34.00
CA SER A 107 55.63 -16.88 34.59
C SER A 107 56.58 -16.41 33.48
N ALA A 108 57.37 -15.36 33.74
CA ALA A 108 58.31 -14.84 32.76
C ALA A 108 59.38 -15.88 32.38
N ILE A 109 59.73 -15.91 31.10
CA ILE A 109 60.78 -16.80 30.60
C ILE A 109 62.15 -16.19 30.91
N GLY A 110 62.87 -16.77 31.86
CA GLY A 110 64.22 -16.33 32.23
C GLY A 110 65.32 -16.94 31.35
N ALA A 111 66.53 -16.39 31.46
CA ALA A 111 67.71 -17.00 30.84
C ALA A 111 67.93 -18.43 31.35
N GLY A 112 68.31 -19.35 30.45
CA GLY A 112 68.48 -20.78 30.70
C GLY A 112 67.22 -21.62 30.54
N VAL A 113 66.07 -21.03 30.21
CA VAL A 113 64.85 -21.79 29.91
C VAL A 113 64.92 -22.35 28.48
N THR A 114 64.77 -23.67 28.37
CA THR A 114 64.70 -24.38 27.09
C THR A 114 63.31 -24.32 26.48
N TYR A 115 63.24 -24.25 25.16
CA TYR A 115 62.00 -24.22 24.39
C TYR A 115 62.16 -24.92 23.03
N GLU A 116 61.03 -25.23 22.43
CA GLU A 116 60.91 -25.92 21.15
C GLU A 116 59.90 -25.18 20.26
N ILE A 117 60.29 -24.86 19.03
CA ILE A 117 59.38 -24.36 18.00
C ILE A 117 58.83 -25.56 17.23
N LEU A 118 57.51 -25.68 17.26
CA LEU A 118 56.73 -26.71 16.59
C LEU A 118 56.13 -26.13 15.29
N PRO A 119 55.95 -26.96 14.25
CA PRO A 119 55.38 -26.51 12.99
C PRO A 119 53.99 -25.88 13.16
N ASN A 120 53.70 -24.88 12.31
CA ASN A 120 52.40 -24.19 12.25
C ASN A 120 51.25 -25.20 12.05
N ALA A 121 50.33 -25.25 13.01
CA ALA A 121 49.22 -26.21 12.96
C ALA A 121 47.90 -25.75 13.60
N GLY A 122 47.67 -24.46 13.90
CA GLY A 122 46.42 -24.10 14.58
C GLY A 122 45.95 -22.66 14.45
N VAL A 123 44.62 -22.52 14.39
CA VAL A 123 43.89 -21.25 14.54
C VAL A 123 43.67 -21.01 16.04
N ASP A 124 43.93 -19.79 16.53
CA ASP A 124 43.65 -19.41 17.92
C ASP A 124 42.15 -19.21 18.16
N ILE A 125 41.47 -20.30 18.53
CA ILE A 125 40.04 -20.31 18.86
C ILE A 125 39.78 -19.63 20.22
N GLN A 126 40.77 -19.51 21.11
CA GLN A 126 40.60 -18.86 22.42
C GLN A 126 40.53 -17.33 22.28
N SER A 127 41.27 -16.76 21.33
CA SER A 127 41.13 -15.38 20.84
C SER A 127 39.74 -15.14 20.24
N TRP A 128 39.24 -16.06 19.41
CA TRP A 128 37.86 -15.99 18.89
C TRP A 128 36.79 -16.09 19.97
N LEU A 129 37.03 -16.88 21.03
CA LEU A 129 36.14 -17.02 22.17
C LEU A 129 36.26 -15.90 23.21
N GLY A 130 37.21 -14.96 23.03
CA GLY A 130 37.40 -13.80 23.92
C GLY A 130 37.76 -14.14 25.37
N THR A 131 38.30 -15.32 25.62
CA THR A 131 38.57 -15.82 26.99
C THR A 131 39.91 -15.36 27.56
N LEU A 132 40.70 -14.62 26.77
CA LEU A 132 42.03 -14.16 27.14
C LEU A 132 42.13 -12.63 27.17
N ALA A 133 42.48 -12.07 28.33
CA ALA A 133 42.70 -10.64 28.50
C ALA A 133 44.03 -10.21 27.85
N ALA A 134 44.01 -9.09 27.12
CA ALA A 134 45.12 -8.42 26.39
C ALA A 134 45.25 -8.69 24.88
N MET A 135 44.48 -9.62 24.31
CA MET A 135 44.24 -9.64 22.86
C MET A 135 42.93 -8.93 22.58
N ALA A 136 42.90 -8.06 21.56
CA ALA A 136 41.65 -7.47 21.11
C ALA A 136 40.75 -8.62 20.66
N ALA A 137 39.68 -8.90 21.44
CA ALA A 137 38.64 -9.80 21.00
C ALA A 137 38.23 -9.35 19.58
N PRO A 138 38.15 -10.25 18.60
CA PRO A 138 37.50 -9.90 17.35
C PRO A 138 36.11 -9.40 17.73
N ASN A 139 35.79 -8.14 17.41
CA ASN A 139 34.39 -7.72 17.40
C ASN A 139 33.72 -8.60 16.34
N ALA A 140 33.13 -9.73 16.72
CA ALA A 140 32.56 -10.67 15.76
C ALA A 140 31.25 -10.11 15.18
N LEU A 141 31.34 -9.09 14.32
CA LEU A 141 30.22 -8.32 13.78
C LEU A 141 30.50 -7.84 12.33
N VAL A 142 29.52 -8.12 11.47
CA VAL A 142 29.22 -7.65 10.09
C VAL A 142 30.38 -7.06 9.28
N GLY A 143 30.94 -7.89 8.37
CA GLY A 143 32.07 -7.57 7.48
C GLY A 143 33.28 -8.48 7.70
N GLY A 144 33.33 -9.14 8.87
CA GLY A 144 34.01 -10.40 9.15
C GLY A 144 32.98 -11.43 9.63
N ALA A 145 31.93 -11.62 8.84
CA ALA A 145 30.83 -12.52 9.20
C ALA A 145 31.21 -13.97 8.89
N VAL A 146 31.07 -14.84 9.89
CA VAL A 146 30.92 -16.28 9.65
C VAL A 146 29.46 -16.48 9.27
N ASP A 147 29.19 -17.12 8.12
CA ASP A 147 27.83 -17.46 7.73
C ASP A 147 27.19 -18.28 8.85
N ALA A 148 26.12 -17.72 9.43
CA ALA A 148 25.36 -18.36 10.50
C ALA A 148 23.96 -18.69 9.98
N ASP A 149 23.69 -19.98 9.80
CA ASP A 149 22.33 -20.46 9.58
C ASP A 149 21.65 -20.63 10.95
N VAL A 150 20.77 -19.69 11.29
CA VAL A 150 20.12 -19.64 12.61
C VAL A 150 18.77 -20.34 12.51
N SER A 151 18.72 -21.59 12.98
CA SER A 151 17.53 -22.45 12.91
C SER A 151 16.33 -21.95 13.73
N ALA A 152 16.57 -21.19 14.80
CA ALA A 152 15.52 -20.53 15.57
C ALA A 152 16.05 -19.25 16.22
N LEU A 153 15.31 -18.15 16.05
CA LEU A 153 15.54 -16.92 16.78
C LEU A 153 14.67 -16.92 18.04
N GLN A 154 15.27 -16.60 19.19
CA GLN A 154 14.52 -16.39 20.43
C GLN A 154 13.58 -15.18 20.27
N ALA A 155 12.53 -15.12 21.09
CA ALA A 155 11.65 -13.97 21.13
C ALA A 155 12.45 -12.67 21.38
N SER A 156 12.05 -11.58 20.72
CA SER A 156 12.66 -10.26 20.86
C SER A 156 14.12 -10.12 20.40
N VAL A 157 14.67 -11.10 19.66
CA VAL A 157 15.99 -10.93 19.03
C VAL A 157 15.93 -9.87 17.93
N ILE A 158 14.85 -9.86 17.14
CA ILE A 158 14.58 -8.80 16.16
C ILE A 158 13.69 -7.76 16.83
N THR A 159 14.31 -6.66 17.29
CA THR A 159 13.61 -5.47 17.81
C THR A 159 13.53 -4.39 16.75
N ALA A 160 12.66 -3.39 16.93
CA ALA A 160 12.60 -2.23 16.04
C ALA A 160 13.96 -1.54 15.86
N ALA A 161 14.80 -1.51 16.91
CA ALA A 161 16.14 -0.93 16.86
C ALA A 161 17.14 -1.77 16.02
N SER A 162 16.90 -3.08 15.89
CA SER A 162 17.73 -3.97 15.07
C SER A 162 17.38 -3.93 13.58
N ILE A 163 16.25 -3.30 13.22
CA ILE A 163 15.81 -3.11 11.84
C ILE A 163 16.26 -1.72 11.38
N ALA A 164 17.28 -1.65 10.52
CA ALA A 164 17.70 -0.38 9.92
C ALA A 164 16.56 0.23 9.09
N THR A 165 16.47 1.57 9.05
CA THR A 165 15.36 2.30 8.40
C THR A 165 15.14 1.94 6.93
N ALA A 166 16.17 1.50 6.20
CA ALA A 166 16.07 1.07 4.80
C ALA A 166 15.92 -0.46 4.61
N ALA A 167 15.99 -1.25 5.70
CA ALA A 167 15.88 -2.70 5.63
C ALA A 167 14.48 -3.16 5.20
N ILE A 168 13.44 -2.42 5.61
CA ILE A 168 12.05 -2.67 5.23
C ILE A 168 11.58 -1.47 4.40
N SER A 169 11.85 -1.51 3.09
CA SER A 169 11.33 -0.52 2.15
C SER A 169 10.27 -1.14 1.24
N ALA A 170 9.43 -0.30 0.62
CA ALA A 170 8.41 -0.77 -0.32
C ALA A 170 8.98 -1.66 -1.45
N ALA A 171 10.19 -1.34 -1.94
CA ALA A 171 10.87 -2.13 -2.96
C ALA A 171 11.36 -3.51 -2.47
N LYS A 172 11.42 -3.74 -1.16
CA LYS A 172 11.85 -5.01 -0.56
C LYS A 172 10.69 -5.96 -0.29
N PHE A 173 9.46 -5.45 -0.22
CA PHE A 173 8.28 -6.30 -0.23
C PHE A 173 8.07 -6.83 -1.65
N ALA A 174 8.24 -8.14 -1.84
CA ALA A 174 7.84 -8.79 -3.09
C ALA A 174 6.32 -8.64 -3.30
N ALA A 175 5.87 -8.74 -4.55
CA ALA A 175 4.45 -8.77 -4.84
C ALA A 175 3.77 -9.87 -4.01
N ASN A 176 2.68 -9.52 -3.31
CA ASN A 176 1.94 -10.40 -2.40
C ASN A 176 2.74 -10.91 -1.18
N ALA A 177 3.83 -10.24 -0.79
CA ALA A 177 4.55 -10.59 0.44
C ALA A 177 3.74 -10.32 1.71
N LEU A 178 2.73 -9.44 1.64
CA LEU A 178 1.74 -9.21 2.68
C LEU A 178 0.44 -9.88 2.25
N ASP A 179 0.08 -10.99 2.90
CA ASP A 179 -1.23 -11.61 2.76
C ASP A 179 -2.21 -11.07 3.82
N ALA A 180 -3.47 -11.47 3.73
CA ALA A 180 -4.51 -11.03 4.66
C ALA A 180 -4.28 -11.51 6.11
N ALA A 181 -3.54 -12.60 6.31
CA ALA A 181 -3.23 -13.11 7.64
C ALA A 181 -2.07 -12.33 8.30
N ALA A 182 -1.18 -11.76 7.49
CA ALA A 182 -0.09 -10.89 7.92
C ALA A 182 -0.58 -9.50 8.35
N LEU A 183 -1.77 -9.08 7.88
CA LEU A 183 -2.37 -7.79 8.26
C LEU A 183 -3.23 -7.96 9.51
N ALA A 184 -2.82 -7.32 10.61
CA ALA A 184 -3.58 -7.38 11.86
C ALA A 184 -4.95 -6.70 11.72
N THR A 185 -5.96 -7.24 12.39
CA THR A 185 -7.35 -6.73 12.31
C THR A 185 -7.44 -5.27 12.71
N ASP A 186 -6.70 -4.84 13.74
CA ASP A 186 -6.65 -3.45 14.18
C ASP A 186 -6.07 -2.51 13.11
N ALA A 187 -5.02 -2.93 12.39
CA ALA A 187 -4.49 -2.17 11.25
C ALA A 187 -5.50 -2.04 10.10
N VAL A 188 -6.28 -3.09 9.83
CA VAL A 188 -7.39 -3.00 8.85
C VAL A 188 -8.44 -2.00 9.32
N GLN A 189 -8.82 -2.04 10.61
CA GLN A 189 -9.80 -1.11 11.15
C GLN A 189 -9.29 0.33 11.13
N GLU A 190 -8.03 0.59 11.47
CA GLU A 190 -7.44 1.94 11.39
C GLU A 190 -7.44 2.48 9.95
N ILE A 191 -7.16 1.63 8.95
CA ILE A 191 -7.26 2.01 7.53
C ILE A 191 -8.71 2.30 7.16
N VAL A 192 -9.66 1.46 7.59
CA VAL A 192 -11.08 1.62 7.28
C VAL A 192 -11.63 2.89 7.92
N ASP A 193 -11.38 3.09 9.22
CA ASP A 193 -11.78 4.27 9.96
C ASP A 193 -11.15 5.52 9.35
N GLY A 194 -9.84 5.49 9.06
CA GLY A 194 -9.15 6.61 8.40
C GLY A 194 -9.69 6.96 7.01
N VAL A 195 -10.16 5.97 6.23
CA VAL A 195 -10.76 6.21 4.90
C VAL A 195 -12.23 6.64 4.98
N LEU A 196 -12.99 6.09 5.92
CA LEU A 196 -14.43 6.34 6.06
C LEU A 196 -14.76 7.57 6.91
N ASP A 197 -13.95 7.88 7.91
CA ASP A 197 -14.09 9.06 8.78
C ASP A 197 -13.32 10.27 8.24
N GLU A 198 -12.63 10.14 7.11
CA GLU A 198 -11.94 11.25 6.45
C GLU A 198 -12.91 12.40 6.14
N ALA A 199 -12.50 13.61 6.50
CA ALA A 199 -13.32 14.78 6.26
C ALA A 199 -13.53 14.99 4.75
N ILE A 200 -14.79 14.96 4.32
CA ILE A 200 -15.20 15.15 2.91
C ILE A 200 -14.61 16.42 2.29
N ALA A 201 -14.39 17.46 3.11
CA ALA A 201 -13.82 18.74 2.70
C ALA A 201 -12.44 18.64 1.99
N GLY A 202 -11.65 17.58 2.23
CA GLY A 202 -10.36 17.34 1.57
C GLY A 202 -10.46 16.69 0.18
N HIS A 203 -11.63 16.13 -0.16
CA HIS A 203 -11.86 15.34 -1.37
C HIS A 203 -12.92 15.98 -2.27
N VAL A 204 -12.87 17.30 -2.51
CA VAL A 204 -13.88 18.03 -3.32
C VAL A 204 -13.58 18.08 -4.83
N GLY A 205 -12.46 17.50 -5.27
CA GLY A 205 -12.09 17.43 -6.70
C GLY A 205 -13.15 16.71 -7.54
N ALA A 206 -13.40 17.18 -8.76
CA ALA A 206 -14.40 16.57 -9.64
C ALA A 206 -14.14 15.06 -9.85
N GLY A 207 -15.13 14.22 -9.54
CA GLY A 207 -15.05 12.76 -9.68
C GLY A 207 -14.58 11.99 -8.42
N SER A 208 -14.30 12.68 -7.32
CA SER A 208 -14.01 12.03 -6.03
C SER A 208 -15.28 11.54 -5.32
N VAL A 209 -15.10 10.64 -4.34
CA VAL A 209 -16.17 10.20 -3.44
C VAL A 209 -16.70 11.38 -2.62
N GLY A 210 -15.80 12.26 -2.15
CA GLY A 210 -16.20 13.47 -1.43
C GLY A 210 -17.07 14.42 -2.26
N ASN A 211 -16.82 14.57 -3.57
CA ASN A 211 -17.66 15.37 -4.47
C ASN A 211 -19.04 14.72 -4.69
N LEU A 212 -19.11 13.40 -4.79
CA LEU A 212 -20.37 12.67 -4.92
C LEU A 212 -21.20 12.75 -3.64
N VAL A 213 -20.56 12.61 -2.48
CA VAL A 213 -21.22 12.71 -1.17
C VAL A 213 -21.61 14.15 -0.89
N GLU A 214 -20.81 15.16 -1.21
CA GLU A 214 -21.23 16.57 -1.13
C GLU A 214 -22.43 16.84 -2.04
N ARG A 215 -22.44 16.31 -3.27
CA ARG A 215 -23.60 16.41 -4.18
C ARG A 215 -24.83 15.66 -3.66
N LEU A 216 -24.64 14.59 -2.89
CA LEU A 216 -25.72 13.81 -2.29
C LEU A 216 -26.18 14.41 -0.95
N ASP A 217 -25.29 15.01 -0.17
CA ASP A 217 -25.56 15.75 1.06
C ASP A 217 -26.28 17.07 0.74
N LEU A 218 -25.89 17.72 -0.37
CA LEU A 218 -26.70 18.77 -1.03
C LEU A 218 -28.12 18.29 -1.38
N LEU A 219 -28.33 16.98 -1.56
CA LEU A 219 -29.64 16.36 -1.82
C LEU A 219 -30.34 15.88 -0.52
N ALA A 220 -29.60 15.63 0.57
CA ALA A 220 -30.08 14.95 1.78
C ALA A 220 -30.19 15.83 3.03
N THR A 221 -29.36 16.87 3.20
CA THR A 221 -29.37 17.74 4.40
C THR A 221 -29.64 19.21 4.10
N GLY A 222 -29.77 19.61 2.84
CA GLY A 222 -30.12 20.98 2.46
C GLY A 222 -28.94 21.94 2.55
N GLY A 223 -28.11 21.95 1.51
CA GLY A 223 -27.44 23.20 1.13
C GLY A 223 -28.53 24.19 0.71
N ALA A 224 -28.74 25.24 1.51
CA ALA A 224 -29.95 26.05 1.63
C ALA A 224 -30.45 26.88 0.42
N GLY A 225 -30.10 26.53 -0.83
CA GLY A 225 -30.58 27.22 -2.04
C GLY A 225 -31.19 26.28 -3.08
N GLY A 226 -30.41 25.34 -3.62
CA GLY A 226 -30.75 24.70 -4.90
C GLY A 226 -32.07 23.92 -4.98
N LEU A 227 -32.38 23.07 -3.99
CA LEU A 227 -33.61 22.26 -4.03
C LEU A 227 -34.85 23.06 -3.59
N THR A 228 -34.69 24.04 -2.70
CA THR A 228 -35.77 24.96 -2.34
C THR A 228 -36.08 25.89 -3.50
N ASP A 229 -35.08 26.34 -4.26
CA ASP A 229 -35.27 27.18 -5.45
C ASP A 229 -35.91 26.39 -6.59
N ALA A 230 -35.45 25.17 -6.89
CA ALA A 230 -36.07 24.33 -7.91
C ALA A 230 -37.51 23.93 -7.54
N ARG A 231 -37.76 23.60 -6.27
CA ARG A 231 -39.10 23.31 -5.74
C ARG A 231 -39.97 24.58 -5.74
N ALA A 232 -39.43 25.73 -5.36
CA ALA A 232 -40.14 27.01 -5.36
C ALA A 232 -40.49 27.45 -6.78
N VAL A 233 -39.59 27.27 -7.75
CA VAL A 233 -39.85 27.52 -9.18
C VAL A 233 -40.93 26.58 -9.71
N LEU A 234 -40.88 25.29 -9.36
CA LEU A 234 -41.90 24.34 -9.78
C LEU A 234 -43.27 24.66 -9.16
N LEU A 235 -43.30 24.98 -7.86
CA LEU A 235 -44.52 25.39 -7.17
C LEU A 235 -45.05 26.73 -7.68
N SER A 236 -44.19 27.69 -8.01
CA SER A 236 -44.61 28.98 -8.58
C SER A 236 -45.16 28.82 -9.98
N ASN A 237 -44.57 27.95 -10.80
CA ASN A 237 -45.07 27.66 -12.14
C ASN A 237 -46.41 26.92 -12.08
N LEU A 238 -46.57 25.99 -11.13
CA LEU A 238 -47.84 25.30 -10.90
C LEU A 238 -48.92 26.25 -10.37
N ASP A 239 -48.58 27.12 -9.43
CA ASP A 239 -49.49 28.13 -8.88
C ASP A 239 -49.92 29.15 -9.93
N ALA A 240 -48.99 29.64 -10.75
CA ALA A 240 -49.29 30.51 -11.88
C ALA A 240 -50.23 29.83 -12.89
N ALA A 241 -49.95 28.57 -13.26
CA ALA A 241 -50.78 27.82 -14.20
C ALA A 241 -52.20 27.58 -13.66
N ILE A 242 -52.32 27.19 -12.38
CA ILE A 242 -53.62 26.95 -11.75
C ILE A 242 -54.40 28.26 -11.54
N SER A 243 -53.72 29.33 -11.14
CA SER A 243 -54.33 30.65 -10.90
C SER A 243 -54.87 31.29 -12.19
N THR A 244 -54.32 30.94 -13.35
CA THR A 244 -54.82 31.42 -14.65
C THR A 244 -56.06 30.69 -15.19
N ILE A 245 -56.48 29.58 -14.57
CA ILE A 245 -57.70 28.87 -14.97
C ILE A 245 -58.91 29.54 -14.34
N ALA A 246 -59.91 29.89 -15.14
CA ALA A 246 -61.16 30.46 -14.65
C ALA A 246 -61.82 29.48 -13.65
N THR A 247 -62.15 29.99 -12.47
CA THR A 247 -62.89 29.22 -11.47
C THR A 247 -64.31 28.91 -11.96
N PRO A 248 -64.93 27.81 -11.51
CA PRO A 248 -66.32 27.50 -11.86
C PRO A 248 -67.30 28.65 -11.57
N ALA A 249 -67.04 29.45 -10.53
CA ALA A 249 -67.83 30.62 -10.20
C ALA A 249 -67.67 31.76 -11.22
N GLN A 250 -66.45 32.01 -11.71
CA GLN A 250 -66.21 33.01 -12.77
C GLN A 250 -66.91 32.59 -14.06
N VAL A 251 -66.76 31.33 -14.46
CA VAL A 251 -67.45 30.79 -15.65
C VAL A 251 -68.97 30.93 -15.50
N ASN A 252 -69.52 30.63 -14.32
CA ASN A 252 -70.95 30.77 -14.08
C ASN A 252 -71.40 32.24 -14.13
N THR A 253 -70.62 33.18 -13.59
CA THR A 253 -70.92 34.61 -13.69
C THR A 253 -70.87 35.10 -15.13
N GLU A 254 -69.86 34.70 -15.91
CA GLU A 254 -69.73 35.07 -17.32
C GLU A 254 -70.90 34.55 -18.16
N VAL A 255 -71.29 33.27 -17.99
CA VAL A 255 -72.44 32.71 -18.70
C VAL A 255 -73.74 33.41 -18.28
N LEU A 256 -73.90 33.73 -16.99
CA LEU A 256 -75.07 34.42 -16.48
C LEU A 256 -75.17 35.86 -17.05
N ASP A 257 -74.04 36.55 -17.20
CA ASP A 257 -73.94 37.88 -17.79
C ASP A 257 -74.39 37.86 -19.27
N VAL A 258 -73.86 36.91 -20.04
CA VAL A 258 -74.26 36.67 -21.44
C VAL A 258 -75.77 36.40 -21.59
N MET A 259 -76.39 35.76 -20.59
CA MET A 259 -77.82 35.42 -20.63
C MET A 259 -78.73 36.55 -20.16
N ASN A 260 -78.31 37.37 -19.20
CA ASN A 260 -79.20 38.33 -18.51
C ASN A 260 -78.94 39.80 -18.85
N VAL A 261 -77.71 40.16 -19.19
CA VAL A 261 -77.27 41.56 -19.32
C VAL A 261 -76.87 41.89 -20.76
N ASP A 262 -76.20 40.97 -21.44
CA ASP A 262 -75.74 41.20 -22.81
C ASP A 262 -76.89 41.42 -23.79
N THR A 263 -76.78 42.50 -24.57
CA THR A 263 -77.76 42.83 -25.61
C THR A 263 -77.38 42.15 -26.93
N ILE A 264 -78.31 41.37 -27.47
CA ILE A 264 -78.17 40.77 -28.80
C ILE A 264 -78.96 41.62 -29.81
N THR A 265 -78.26 42.26 -30.75
CA THR A 265 -78.90 43.02 -31.83
C THR A 265 -79.78 42.12 -32.69
N LEU A 266 -81.00 42.59 -33.02
CA LEU A 266 -81.92 41.85 -33.89
C LEU A 266 -81.37 41.76 -35.32
N PRO A 267 -81.58 40.62 -36.01
CA PRO A 267 -81.09 40.43 -37.37
C PRO A 267 -81.75 41.41 -38.34
N ALA A 268 -80.97 41.93 -39.30
CA ALA A 268 -81.42 42.85 -40.36
C ALA A 268 -82.32 42.13 -41.41
N ALA A 269 -82.60 42.78 -42.55
CA ALA A 269 -83.45 42.24 -43.61
C ALA A 269 -82.78 41.09 -44.39
N VAL A 270 -82.62 39.94 -43.73
CA VAL A 270 -82.02 38.72 -44.29
C VAL A 270 -82.98 37.55 -44.06
N ALA A 271 -83.01 36.60 -45.00
CA ALA A 271 -83.73 35.34 -44.82
C ALA A 271 -83.08 34.52 -43.70
N PRO A 272 -83.85 33.85 -42.82
CA PRO A 272 -83.27 32.92 -41.86
C PRO A 272 -82.40 31.87 -42.58
N PRO A 273 -81.14 31.66 -42.18
CA PRO A 273 -80.24 30.75 -42.88
C PRO A 273 -80.64 29.28 -42.66
N LEU A 274 -80.31 28.41 -43.62
CA LEU A 274 -80.57 26.97 -43.55
C LEU A 274 -79.78 26.25 -42.44
N ALA A 275 -78.66 26.84 -41.99
CA ALA A 275 -77.83 26.35 -40.89
C ALA A 275 -77.48 27.51 -39.93
N PRO A 276 -78.41 27.93 -39.05
CA PRO A 276 -78.20 29.05 -38.14
C PRO A 276 -77.28 28.70 -36.98
N THR A 277 -76.53 29.68 -36.49
CA THR A 277 -75.94 29.63 -35.14
C THR A 277 -77.05 29.70 -34.07
N HIS A 278 -76.78 29.26 -32.83
CA HIS A 278 -77.73 29.38 -31.72
C HIS A 278 -78.21 30.83 -31.51
N ARG A 279 -77.30 31.80 -31.66
CA ARG A 279 -77.61 33.23 -31.59
C ARG A 279 -78.61 33.63 -32.67
N GLU A 280 -78.39 33.23 -33.91
CA GLU A 280 -79.28 33.59 -35.03
C GLU A 280 -80.66 32.94 -34.88
N ALA A 281 -80.72 31.67 -34.49
CA ALA A 281 -81.98 30.97 -34.25
C ALA A 281 -82.82 31.66 -33.17
N ILE A 282 -82.21 31.98 -32.02
CA ILE A 282 -82.89 32.66 -30.91
C ILE A 282 -83.28 34.09 -31.32
N SER A 283 -82.42 34.83 -32.03
CA SER A 283 -82.70 36.21 -32.41
C SER A 283 -83.83 36.32 -33.45
N HIS A 284 -83.89 35.42 -34.43
CA HIS A 284 -85.00 35.35 -35.39
C HIS A 284 -86.31 34.96 -34.70
N LEU A 285 -86.27 34.01 -33.76
CA LEU A 285 -87.44 33.61 -32.98
C LEU A 285 -87.94 34.78 -32.12
N TYR A 286 -87.04 35.45 -31.39
CA TYR A 286 -87.39 36.58 -30.53
C TYR A 286 -87.97 37.75 -31.33
N LYS A 287 -87.35 38.08 -32.48
CA LYS A 287 -87.89 39.09 -33.41
C LYS A 287 -89.28 38.72 -33.91
N ALA A 288 -89.47 37.45 -34.29
CA ALA A 288 -90.78 36.97 -34.69
C ALA A 288 -91.79 37.05 -33.54
N TYR A 289 -91.42 36.84 -32.27
CA TYR A 289 -92.38 37.00 -31.17
C TYR A 289 -92.70 38.46 -30.85
N ARG A 290 -91.68 39.33 -30.83
CA ARG A 290 -91.79 40.69 -30.31
C ARG A 290 -92.28 41.69 -31.35
N ASN A 291 -91.80 41.61 -32.59
CA ASN A 291 -92.11 42.65 -33.59
C ASN A 291 -93.51 42.49 -34.19
N ARG A 292 -94.07 43.64 -34.59
CA ARG A 292 -95.39 43.71 -35.22
C ARG A 292 -95.45 42.85 -36.48
N LYS A 293 -96.52 42.08 -36.61
CA LYS A 293 -96.84 41.28 -37.78
C LYS A 293 -98.09 41.86 -38.44
N THR A 294 -98.05 41.97 -39.75
CA THR A 294 -99.26 42.22 -40.53
C THR A 294 -99.44 41.07 -41.52
N GLN A 295 -100.69 40.77 -41.82
CA GLN A 295 -101.03 39.78 -42.82
C GLN A 295 -102.13 40.34 -43.71
N THR A 296 -101.89 40.32 -45.02
CA THR A 296 -102.88 40.55 -46.06
C THR A 296 -103.35 39.19 -46.61
N ALA A 297 -104.26 39.20 -47.58
CA ALA A 297 -104.74 37.97 -48.22
C ALA A 297 -103.62 37.12 -48.87
N THR A 298 -102.47 37.72 -49.22
CA THR A 298 -101.40 37.04 -49.96
C THR A 298 -100.01 37.13 -49.31
N GLN A 299 -99.83 37.98 -48.30
CA GLN A 299 -98.52 38.18 -47.68
C GLN A 299 -98.60 38.33 -46.16
N TRP A 300 -97.70 37.63 -45.48
CA TRP A 300 -97.35 37.89 -44.09
C TRP A 300 -96.06 38.69 -44.04
N SER A 301 -96.04 39.75 -43.23
CA SER A 301 -94.91 40.66 -43.09
C SER A 301 -94.53 40.80 -41.62
N LEU A 302 -93.24 40.67 -41.33
CA LEU A 302 -92.64 40.96 -40.04
C LEU A 302 -91.91 42.30 -40.12
N MET A 303 -92.35 43.25 -39.30
CA MET A 303 -91.82 44.60 -39.29
C MET A 303 -90.50 44.68 -38.51
N ALA A 304 -89.73 45.75 -38.74
CA ALA A 304 -88.62 46.17 -37.89
C ALA A 304 -89.14 46.72 -36.55
N ASP A 305 -88.21 47.14 -35.69
CA ASP A 305 -88.53 47.78 -34.40
C ASP A 305 -89.21 49.15 -34.58
N ASP A 306 -89.00 49.82 -35.73
CA ASP A 306 -89.70 51.06 -36.09
C ASP A 306 -91.19 50.87 -36.45
N GLU A 307 -91.69 49.63 -36.31
CA GLU A 307 -93.03 49.16 -36.63
C GLU A 307 -93.48 49.33 -38.09
N SER A 308 -92.68 49.93 -38.96
CA SER A 308 -93.09 50.42 -40.29
C SER A 308 -92.31 49.80 -41.45
N THR A 309 -91.04 49.41 -41.23
CA THR A 309 -90.19 48.78 -42.24
C THR A 309 -90.40 47.27 -42.28
N VAL A 310 -90.73 46.69 -43.44
CA VAL A 310 -90.84 45.22 -43.58
C VAL A 310 -89.45 44.61 -43.68
N GLN A 311 -89.03 43.81 -42.70
CA GLN A 311 -87.70 43.19 -42.73
C GLN A 311 -87.73 41.74 -43.20
N GLN A 312 -88.84 41.03 -42.98
CA GLN A 312 -89.00 39.65 -43.43
C GLN A 312 -90.44 39.44 -43.89
N LYS A 313 -90.63 38.62 -44.92
CA LYS A 313 -91.95 38.32 -45.48
C LYS A 313 -92.10 36.84 -45.79
N ALA A 314 -93.34 36.38 -45.88
CA ALA A 314 -93.69 35.07 -46.39
C ALA A 314 -94.97 35.18 -47.21
N THR A 315 -95.06 34.42 -48.30
CA THR A 315 -96.30 34.29 -49.06
C THR A 315 -97.28 33.45 -48.24
N VAL A 316 -98.52 33.94 -48.10
CA VAL A 316 -99.61 33.20 -47.46
C VAL A 316 -100.72 32.94 -48.45
N SER A 317 -101.42 31.82 -48.27
CA SER A 317 -102.62 31.45 -49.01
C SER A 317 -103.58 30.73 -48.08
N ASP A 318 -104.88 30.91 -48.30
CA ASP A 318 -105.95 30.20 -47.59
C ASP A 318 -107.02 29.78 -48.61
N ASP A 319 -107.25 28.48 -48.74
CA ASP A 319 -108.25 27.91 -49.63
C ASP A 319 -109.54 27.51 -48.88
N THR A 320 -109.75 28.05 -47.68
CA THR A 320 -110.84 27.74 -46.73
C THR A 320 -110.73 26.38 -46.04
N THR A 321 -109.77 25.56 -46.44
CA THR A 321 -109.45 24.28 -45.80
C THR A 321 -108.04 24.23 -45.20
N THR A 322 -107.07 24.87 -45.85
CA THR A 322 -105.67 24.89 -45.46
C THR A 322 -105.12 26.31 -45.57
N ALA A 323 -104.66 26.86 -44.45
CA ALA A 323 -103.82 28.04 -44.45
C ALA A 323 -102.34 27.63 -44.58
N ILE A 324 -101.67 28.08 -45.64
CA ILE A 324 -100.24 27.84 -45.88
C ILE A 324 -99.50 29.16 -45.70
N LYS A 325 -98.42 29.12 -44.91
CA LYS A 325 -97.39 30.15 -44.88
C LYS A 325 -96.10 29.55 -45.40
N GLN A 326 -95.59 30.07 -46.51
CA GLN A 326 -94.32 29.61 -47.08
C GLN A 326 -93.12 30.04 -46.24
N GLU A 327 -91.92 29.58 -46.62
CA GLU A 327 -90.68 29.95 -45.97
C GLU A 327 -90.50 31.47 -45.90
N ILE A 328 -89.95 31.93 -44.78
CA ILE A 328 -89.70 33.35 -44.55
C ILE A 328 -88.49 33.76 -45.40
N VAL A 329 -88.68 34.77 -46.23
CA VAL A 329 -87.63 35.38 -47.05
C VAL A 329 -87.35 36.81 -46.58
N ALA A 330 -86.26 37.38 -47.07
CA ALA A 330 -85.91 38.77 -46.80
C ALA A 330 -87.04 39.74 -47.25
N GLY A 331 -87.26 40.79 -46.47
CA GLY A 331 -88.20 41.86 -46.77
C GLY A 331 -87.77 42.68 -48.01
N PRO A 332 -88.72 43.33 -48.70
CA PRO A 332 -88.47 44.35 -49.70
C PRO A 332 -88.26 45.75 -49.09
#